data_AF-A0A1H2FZG9-F1
#
_entry.id   AF-A0A1H2FZG9-F1
#
_cell.length_a   1.000
_cell.length_b   1.000
_cell.length_c   1.000
_cell.angle_alpha   90.00
_cell.angle_beta   90.00
_cell.angle_gamma   90.00
#
_symmetry.space_group_name_H-M   'P 1'
#
loop_
_entity.id
_entity.type
_entity.pdbx_description
1 polymer ?
#
loop_
_entity_poly.entity_id
_entity_poly.type
_entity_poly.pdbx_seq_one_letter_code
_entity_poly.pdbx_strand_id
1 'polypeptide(L)'
;MHRIFSGAPLRRILPTAALAASIPLTLAAQTATADPVKELVETLPGDVTALTRIPGAEGSPLSFVVVRQTNGDRLFIVSRDAAETTAEVTGARALAARITGLRSELDSYGLAAFVDLRTPEGEETTYELFLEGETPSSHTFRPASN
;
A
#
# COMPACT_ATOMS: atom_id res chain seq x y z
N MET A 1 -86.89 32.88 -9.54
CA MET A 1 -87.30 33.73 -8.39
C MET A 1 -86.60 33.24 -7.14
N HIS A 2 -86.06 34.20 -6.39
CA HIS A 2 -85.65 34.22 -4.98
C HIS A 2 -84.51 33.33 -4.41
N ARG A 3 -83.49 34.10 -3.98
CA ARG A 3 -82.40 33.82 -3.04
C ARG A 3 -82.93 33.30 -1.69
N ILE A 4 -82.09 32.59 -0.93
CA ILE A 4 -81.82 32.88 0.49
C ILE A 4 -80.41 32.36 0.85
N PHE A 5 -79.74 33.19 1.65
CA PHE A 5 -78.42 33.08 2.26
C PHE A 5 -78.30 31.93 3.26
N SER A 6 -77.07 31.51 3.58
CA SER A 6 -76.49 31.60 4.93
C SER A 6 -75.43 30.52 5.19
N GLY A 7 -74.31 30.91 5.81
CA GLY A 7 -73.53 30.00 6.66
C GLY A 7 -72.10 29.69 6.23
N ALA A 8 -71.19 30.64 6.37
CA ALA A 8 -69.86 30.33 6.91
C ALA A 8 -70.01 30.37 8.45
N PRO A 9 -69.40 29.44 9.23
CA PRO A 9 -68.00 29.66 9.61
C PRO A 9 -67.18 28.40 10.00
N LEU A 10 -65.91 28.68 10.36
CA LEU A 10 -65.01 27.93 11.26
C LEU A 10 -64.04 26.90 10.68
N ARG A 11 -62.80 27.39 10.55
CA ARG A 11 -61.57 26.87 11.17
C ARG A 11 -61.26 25.37 10.98
N ARG A 12 -60.13 25.11 10.33
CA ARG A 12 -58.98 24.50 11.02
C ARG A 12 -57.70 24.76 10.24
N ILE A 13 -56.83 25.54 10.88
CA ILE A 13 -55.42 25.69 10.54
C ILE A 13 -54.77 24.37 11.00
N LEU A 14 -54.21 23.61 10.07
CA LEU A 14 -53.31 22.51 10.37
C LEU A 14 -51.95 22.89 9.79
N PRO A 15 -50.93 23.14 10.63
CA PRO A 15 -49.57 23.26 10.15
C PRO A 15 -49.08 21.84 9.86
N THR A 16 -49.03 21.43 8.59
CA THR A 16 -48.25 20.26 8.21
C THR A 16 -46.78 20.62 8.36
N ALA A 17 -46.21 20.11 9.45
CA ALA A 17 -44.80 20.15 9.77
C ALA A 17 -43.96 19.79 8.54
N ALA A 18 -43.01 20.66 8.23
CA ALA A 18 -41.94 20.35 7.30
C ALA A 18 -41.13 19.18 7.88
N LEU A 19 -41.23 18.02 7.24
CA LEU A 19 -40.39 16.87 7.53
C LEU A 19 -38.99 17.22 7.01
N ALA A 20 -38.14 17.76 7.88
CA ALA A 20 -36.72 17.89 7.61
C ALA A 20 -36.14 16.47 7.53
N ALA A 21 -35.94 15.98 6.31
CA ALA A 21 -35.19 14.77 6.06
C ALA A 21 -33.73 15.04 6.43
N SER A 22 -33.35 14.75 7.68
CA SER A 22 -31.96 14.61 8.08
C SER A 22 -31.41 13.39 7.37
N ILE A 23 -30.83 13.58 6.18
CA ILE A 23 -29.92 12.61 5.57
C ILE A 23 -28.75 12.48 6.56
N PRO A 24 -28.56 11.34 7.24
CA PRO A 24 -27.28 11.13 7.89
C PRO A 24 -26.27 11.06 6.75
N LEU A 25 -25.46 12.11 6.60
CA LEU A 25 -24.16 12.01 5.96
C LEU A 25 -23.39 11.01 6.81
N THR A 26 -23.54 9.71 6.50
CA THR A 26 -22.54 8.72 6.85
C THR A 26 -21.33 9.10 6.01
N LEU A 27 -20.57 10.06 6.55
CA LEU A 27 -19.17 10.24 6.25
C LEU A 27 -18.56 8.89 6.58
N ALA A 28 -18.53 8.00 5.59
CA ALA A 28 -17.63 6.87 5.59
C ALA A 28 -16.26 7.53 5.71
N ALA A 29 -15.76 7.58 6.93
CA ALA A 29 -14.37 7.84 7.21
C ALA A 29 -13.62 6.72 6.48
N GLN A 30 -13.32 6.96 5.20
CA GLN A 30 -12.18 6.35 4.55
C GLN A 30 -11.02 6.85 5.39
N THR A 31 -10.66 6.07 6.41
CA THR A 31 -9.37 6.15 7.07
C THR A 31 -8.36 6.19 5.94
N ALA A 32 -7.75 7.35 5.72
CA ALA A 32 -6.64 7.47 4.79
C ALA A 32 -5.57 6.53 5.33
N THR A 33 -5.44 5.34 4.72
CA THR A 33 -4.37 4.41 5.00
C THR A 33 -3.07 5.16 4.71
N ALA A 34 -2.21 5.30 5.71
CA ALA A 34 -0.92 5.95 5.54
C ALA A 34 -0.17 5.26 4.40
N ASP A 35 0.41 6.04 3.48
CA ASP A 35 1.21 5.50 2.39
C ASP A 35 2.50 4.91 2.99
N PRO A 36 2.69 3.58 2.97
CA PRO A 36 3.82 2.95 3.66
C PRO A 36 5.16 3.34 3.04
N VAL A 37 5.18 3.79 1.78
CA VAL A 37 6.41 4.30 1.16
C VAL A 37 6.78 5.67 1.73
N LYS A 38 5.80 6.50 2.10
CA LYS A 38 6.05 7.80 2.72
C LYS A 38 6.72 7.61 4.10
N GLU A 39 6.19 6.70 4.91
CA GLU A 39 6.79 6.36 6.21
C GLU A 39 8.22 5.83 6.04
N LEU A 40 8.45 4.97 5.06
CA LEU A 40 9.80 4.50 4.73
C LEU A 40 10.74 5.68 4.43
N VAL A 41 10.34 6.59 3.54
CA VAL A 41 11.15 7.76 3.14
C VAL A 41 11.54 8.63 4.33
N GLU A 42 10.66 8.83 5.30
CA GLU A 42 10.93 9.62 6.51
C GLU A 42 11.99 8.98 7.42
N THR A 43 12.20 7.67 7.30
CA THR A 43 13.22 6.92 8.08
C THR A 43 14.55 6.74 7.34
N LEU A 44 14.62 7.12 6.07
CA LEU A 44 15.84 6.91 5.28
C LEU A 44 16.95 7.90 5.67
N PRO A 45 18.21 7.43 5.69
CA PRO A 45 19.36 8.31 5.94
C PRO A 45 19.56 9.34 4.84
N GLY A 46 20.28 10.43 5.13
CA GLY A 46 20.49 11.53 4.20
C GLY A 46 21.42 11.24 3.01
N ASP A 47 21.97 10.03 2.89
CA ASP A 47 22.88 9.61 1.82
C ASP A 47 22.18 8.86 0.66
N VAL A 48 20.85 8.90 0.63
CA VAL A 48 20.05 8.32 -0.46
C VAL A 48 20.22 9.14 -1.74
N THR A 49 20.62 8.47 -2.82
CA THR A 49 20.82 9.08 -4.14
C THR A 49 19.63 8.88 -5.05
N ALA A 50 18.91 7.75 -4.92
CA ALA A 50 17.69 7.48 -5.66
C ALA A 50 16.83 6.45 -4.92
N LEU A 51 15.52 6.49 -5.19
CA LEU A 51 14.54 5.53 -4.71
C LEU A 51 13.70 5.06 -5.88
N THR A 52 13.50 3.74 -6.00
CA THR A 52 12.67 3.15 -7.04
C THR A 52 11.71 2.17 -6.41
N ARG A 53 10.41 2.35 -6.67
CA ARG A 53 9.38 1.37 -6.30
C ARG A 53 9.16 0.44 -7.48
N ILE A 54 9.18 -0.85 -7.20
CA ILE A 54 8.96 -1.94 -8.16
C ILE A 54 7.67 -2.65 -7.73
N PRO A 55 6.64 -2.73 -8.58
CA PRO A 55 5.44 -3.48 -8.25
C PRO A 55 5.80 -4.96 -8.04
N GLY A 56 5.10 -5.62 -7.10
CA GLY A 56 5.22 -7.06 -6.93
C GLY A 56 4.50 -7.82 -8.04
N ALA A 57 4.39 -9.14 -7.86
CA ALA A 57 3.68 -10.00 -8.79
C ALA A 57 2.19 -9.62 -8.86
N GLU A 58 1.57 -9.87 -10.02
CA GLU A 58 0.14 -9.65 -10.19
C GLU A 58 -0.67 -10.43 -9.15
N GLY A 59 -1.63 -9.77 -8.51
CA GLY A 59 -2.43 -10.35 -7.43
C GLY A 59 -1.83 -10.23 -6.03
N SER A 60 -0.53 -9.91 -5.89
CA SER A 60 0.09 -9.70 -4.59
C SER A 60 -0.16 -8.28 -4.06
N PRO A 61 -0.41 -8.09 -2.75
CA PRO A 61 -0.49 -6.76 -2.14
C PRO A 61 0.90 -6.13 -1.93
N LEU A 62 1.96 -6.89 -2.19
CA LEU A 62 3.34 -6.51 -1.95
C LEU A 62 3.96 -5.71 -3.11
N SER A 63 4.91 -4.88 -2.75
CA SER A 63 5.79 -4.15 -3.66
C SER A 63 7.19 -4.07 -3.06
N PHE A 64 8.18 -3.79 -3.90
CA PHE A 64 9.56 -3.67 -3.48
C PHE A 64 10.03 -2.23 -3.63
N VAL A 65 10.89 -1.77 -2.72
CA VAL A 65 11.52 -0.47 -2.82
C VAL A 65 13.03 -0.66 -2.79
N VAL A 66 13.69 -0.21 -3.86
CA VAL A 66 15.14 -0.16 -3.96
C VAL A 66 15.60 1.24 -3.63
N VAL A 67 16.43 1.36 -2.60
CA VAL A 67 17.04 2.61 -2.17
C VAL A 67 18.52 2.56 -2.55
N ARG A 68 18.93 3.42 -3.48
CA ARG A 68 20.33 3.56 -3.90
C ARG A 68 21.08 4.45 -2.90
N GLN A 69 22.20 3.96 -2.39
CA GLN A 69 23.14 4.74 -1.58
C GLN A 69 24.55 4.68 -2.18
N THR A 70 25.49 5.45 -1.65
CA THR A 70 26.89 5.46 -2.13
C THR A 70 27.53 4.07 -2.02
N ASN A 71 27.28 3.35 -0.94
CA ASN A 71 27.97 2.10 -0.60
C ASN A 71 27.26 0.82 -1.08
N GLY A 72 26.15 0.95 -1.81
CA GLY A 72 25.33 -0.18 -2.24
C GLY A 72 23.85 0.18 -2.21
N ASP A 73 23.02 -0.80 -2.55
CA ASP A 73 21.58 -0.64 -2.52
C ASP A 73 20.96 -1.34 -1.30
N ARG A 74 19.86 -0.77 -0.82
CA ARG A 74 19.00 -1.40 0.19
C ARG A 74 17.70 -1.80 -0.47
N LEU A 75 17.21 -2.99 -0.11
CA LEU A 75 15.95 -3.53 -0.58
C LEU A 75 14.94 -3.58 0.56
N PHE A 76 13.75 -3.06 0.32
CA PHE A 76 12.63 -3.12 1.24
C PHE A 76 11.44 -3.82 0.59
N ILE A 77 10.72 -4.59 1.38
CA ILE A 77 9.41 -5.14 1.06
C ILE A 77 8.38 -4.21 1.66
N VAL A 78 7.38 -3.82 0.89
CA VAL A 78 6.30 -2.92 1.29
C VAL A 78 4.96 -3.59 1.01
N SER A 79 4.14 -3.76 2.05
CA SER A 79 2.77 -4.24 1.98
C SER A 79 1.77 -3.11 2.18
N ARG A 80 0.66 -3.17 1.45
CA ARG A 80 -0.49 -2.26 1.66
C ARG A 80 -1.45 -2.78 2.73
N ASP A 81 -1.45 -4.08 2.99
CA ASP A 81 -2.53 -4.77 3.70
C ASP A 81 -2.07 -5.47 4.99
N ALA A 82 -0.76 -5.45 5.28
CA ALA A 82 -0.20 -6.11 6.46
C ALA A 82 -0.11 -5.19 7.68
N ALA A 83 -0.13 -5.79 8.89
CA ALA A 83 0.07 -5.08 10.15
C ALA A 83 1.46 -4.43 10.23
N GLU A 84 2.48 -5.10 9.70
CA GLU A 84 3.78 -4.51 9.39
C GLU A 84 3.82 -4.18 7.91
N THR A 85 3.80 -2.89 7.60
CA THR A 85 3.68 -2.41 6.22
C THR A 85 5.01 -2.38 5.48
N THR A 86 6.15 -2.45 6.18
CA THR A 86 7.48 -2.37 5.58
C THR A 86 8.48 -3.25 6.31
N ALA A 87 9.36 -3.95 5.57
CA ALA A 87 10.49 -4.69 6.12
C ALA A 87 11.74 -4.53 5.24
N GLU A 88 12.91 -4.38 5.85
CA GLU A 88 14.19 -4.37 5.13
C GLU A 88 14.70 -5.80 4.90
N VAL A 89 15.16 -6.08 3.69
CA VAL A 89 15.89 -7.32 3.37
C VAL A 89 17.34 -7.15 3.79
N THR A 90 17.63 -7.44 5.05
CA THR A 90 18.96 -7.23 5.68
C THR A 90 20.09 -7.95 4.93
N GLY A 91 19.81 -9.11 4.35
CA GLY A 91 20.77 -9.84 3.51
C GLY A 91 21.19 -9.07 2.27
N ALA A 92 20.27 -8.36 1.61
CA ALA A 92 20.60 -7.54 0.43
C ALA A 92 21.51 -6.35 0.81
N ARG A 93 21.25 -5.72 1.96
CA ARG A 93 22.11 -4.64 2.50
C ARG A 93 23.52 -5.15 2.83
N ALA A 94 23.63 -6.33 3.43
CA ALA A 94 24.91 -6.89 3.85
C ALA A 94 25.88 -7.14 2.67
N LEU A 95 25.35 -7.33 1.46
CA LEU A 95 26.15 -7.58 0.26
C LEU A 95 26.79 -6.32 -0.32
N ALA A 96 26.38 -5.11 0.11
CA ALA A 96 26.88 -3.84 -0.43
C ALA A 96 26.88 -3.78 -1.98
N ALA A 97 25.94 -4.48 -2.60
CA ALA A 97 25.86 -4.68 -4.05
C ALA A 97 24.86 -3.69 -4.69
N ARG A 98 24.89 -3.63 -6.03
CA ARG A 98 23.89 -2.90 -6.83
C ARG A 98 22.80 -3.85 -7.31
N ILE A 99 21.55 -3.52 -7.07
CA ILE A 99 20.41 -4.21 -7.67
C ILE A 99 20.29 -3.75 -9.12
N THR A 100 20.47 -4.69 -10.04
CA THR A 100 20.41 -4.45 -11.49
C THR A 100 19.08 -4.91 -12.08
N GLY A 101 18.42 -5.88 -11.43
CA GLY A 101 17.12 -6.40 -11.82
C GLY A 101 16.34 -6.90 -10.61
N LEU A 102 15.00 -6.79 -10.69
CA LEU A 102 14.09 -7.40 -9.74
C LEU A 102 12.83 -7.84 -10.48
N ARG A 103 12.48 -9.11 -10.33
CA ARG A 103 11.29 -9.74 -10.89
C ARG A 103 10.64 -10.60 -9.83
N SER A 104 9.32 -10.76 -9.86
CA SER A 104 8.60 -11.51 -8.84
C SER A 104 7.44 -12.31 -9.40
N GLU A 105 7.16 -13.44 -8.78
CA GLU A 105 6.17 -14.42 -9.17
C GLU A 105 5.38 -14.85 -7.92
N LEU A 106 4.06 -14.94 -8.06
CA LEU A 106 3.16 -15.40 -7.01
C LEU A 106 2.71 -16.83 -7.34
N ASP A 107 2.88 -17.74 -6.40
CA ASP A 107 2.46 -19.14 -6.53
C ASP A 107 1.59 -19.59 -5.34
N SER A 108 1.30 -20.90 -5.26
CA SER A 108 0.48 -21.47 -4.19
C SER A 108 1.15 -21.45 -2.80
N TYR A 109 2.46 -21.24 -2.74
CA TYR A 109 3.26 -21.24 -1.51
C TYR A 109 3.57 -19.82 -1.02
N GLY A 110 3.56 -18.84 -1.91
CA GLY A 110 3.71 -17.43 -1.56
C GLY A 110 4.27 -16.60 -2.70
N LEU A 111 4.92 -15.50 -2.33
CA LEU A 111 5.60 -14.62 -3.27
C LEU A 111 7.09 -14.98 -3.31
N ALA A 112 7.60 -15.27 -4.50
CA ALA A 112 9.02 -15.36 -4.79
C ALA A 112 9.47 -14.13 -5.58
N ALA A 113 10.62 -13.56 -5.24
CA ALA A 113 11.26 -12.51 -6.02
C ALA A 113 12.72 -12.85 -6.30
N PHE A 114 13.13 -12.65 -7.54
CA PHE A 114 14.51 -12.85 -7.99
C PHE A 114 15.17 -11.48 -8.12
N VAL A 115 16.25 -11.29 -7.39
CA VAL A 115 17.00 -10.04 -7.27
C VAL A 115 18.36 -10.24 -7.89
N ASP A 116 18.59 -9.61 -9.04
CA ASP A 116 19.88 -9.63 -9.70
C ASP A 116 20.77 -8.56 -9.06
N LEU A 117 21.90 -9.01 -8.51
CA LEU A 117 22.86 -8.19 -7.79
C LEU A 117 24.18 -8.15 -8.53
N ARG A 118 24.80 -6.97 -8.57
CA ARG A 118 26.16 -6.77 -9.06
C ARG A 118 27.07 -6.27 -7.94
N THR A 119 28.11 -7.01 -7.60
CA THR A 119 29.08 -6.64 -6.56
C THR A 119 29.94 -5.45 -6.99
N PRO A 120 30.67 -4.79 -6.07
CA PRO A 120 31.65 -3.76 -6.41
C PRO A 120 32.74 -4.22 -7.38
N GLU A 121 33.07 -5.52 -7.36
CA GLU A 121 34.03 -6.16 -8.25
C GLU A 121 33.46 -6.47 -9.64
N GLY A 122 32.15 -6.28 -9.83
CA GLY A 122 31.45 -6.45 -11.11
C GLY A 122 30.87 -7.84 -11.35
N GLU A 123 30.93 -8.75 -10.36
CA GLU A 123 30.29 -10.07 -10.45
C GLU A 123 28.77 -9.93 -10.35
N GLU A 124 28.04 -10.63 -11.22
CA GLU A 124 26.57 -10.64 -11.22
C GLU A 124 26.03 -11.98 -10.71
N THR A 125 25.18 -11.91 -9.69
CA THR A 125 24.59 -13.07 -9.03
C THR A 125 23.10 -12.83 -8.76
N THR A 126 22.26 -13.82 -9.04
CA THR A 126 20.84 -13.77 -8.71
C THR A 126 20.59 -14.35 -7.32
N TYR A 127 19.86 -13.60 -6.51
CA TYR A 127 19.36 -14.05 -5.22
C TYR A 127 17.85 -14.25 -5.29
N GLU A 128 17.35 -15.19 -4.52
CA GLU A 128 15.94 -15.46 -4.32
C GLU A 128 15.50 -14.91 -2.97
N LEU A 129 14.40 -14.15 -2.99
CA LEU A 129 13.66 -13.64 -1.86
C LEU A 129 12.32 -14.38 -1.80
N PHE A 130 12.13 -15.24 -0.81
CA PHE A 130 10.89 -15.97 -0.61
C PHE A 130 10.11 -15.37 0.56
N LEU A 131 8.81 -15.11 0.38
CA LEU A 131 7.91 -14.61 1.41
C LEU A 131 6.76 -15.61 1.65
N GLU A 132 6.76 -16.20 2.83
CA GLU A 132 5.70 -17.13 3.24
C GLU A 132 4.48 -16.32 3.72
N GLY A 133 3.34 -16.51 3.05
CA GLY A 133 2.07 -15.86 3.45
C GLY A 133 2.07 -14.33 3.30
N GLU A 134 2.85 -13.79 2.35
CA GLU A 134 2.83 -12.37 1.95
C GLU A 134 3.04 -11.36 3.10
N THR A 135 3.70 -11.79 4.18
CA THR A 135 4.06 -10.92 5.31
C THR A 135 5.48 -10.38 5.12
N PRO A 136 5.70 -9.05 5.08
CA PRO A 136 7.02 -8.48 4.79
C PRO A 136 8.16 -8.96 5.70
N SER A 137 7.90 -9.17 6.99
CA SER A 137 8.90 -9.61 7.95
C SER A 137 9.20 -11.10 7.92
N SER A 138 8.32 -11.92 7.31
CA SER A 138 8.50 -13.36 7.17
C SER A 138 9.13 -13.70 5.81
N HIS A 139 10.39 -13.30 5.62
CA HIS A 139 11.10 -13.52 4.36
C HIS A 139 12.43 -14.25 4.55
N THR A 140 12.83 -14.98 3.51
CA THR A 140 14.15 -15.62 3.38
C THR A 140 14.86 -15.08 2.16
N PHE A 141 16.13 -14.68 2.30
CA PHE A 141 16.95 -14.18 1.21
C PHE A 141 18.22 -15.04 1.05
N ARG A 142 18.39 -15.67 -0.11
CA ARG A 142 19.48 -16.63 -0.37
C ARG A 142 19.91 -16.60 -1.84
N PRO A 143 21.10 -17.12 -2.18
CA PRO A 143 21.47 -17.35 -3.58
C PRO A 143 20.41 -18.22 -4.28
N ALA A 144 20.03 -17.84 -5.50
CA ALA A 144 19.11 -18.65 -6.29
C ALA A 144 19.80 -19.97 -6.65
N SER A 145 19.07 -21.09 -6.56
CA SER A 145 19.58 -22.39 -6.99
C SER A 145 19.47 -22.46 -8.51
N ASN A 146 20.60 -22.67 -9.20
CA ASN A 146 20.63 -22.97 -10.65
C ASN A 146 20.20 -24.39 -10.94
#